data_AF-A0A662RF47-F1
#
_entry.id   AF-A0A662RF47-F1
#
_cell.length_a   1.000
_cell.length_b   1.000
_cell.length_c   1.000
_cell.angle_alpha   90.00
_cell.angle_beta   90.00
_cell.angle_gamma   90.00
#
_symmetry.space_group_name_H-M   'P 1'
#
loop_
_entity.id
_entity.type
_entity.pdbx_description
1 polymer ?
#
loop_
_entity_poly.entity_id
_entity_poly.type
_entity_poly.pdbx_seq_one_letter_code
_entity_poly.pdbx_strand_id
1 'polypeptide(L)' 'MLLDRLEWRLQELSDRKNVWHGTDEFLHDLERVERVQVRLGHQVKIWHLNLTGKSRKTLEMMGFKEILKETVEVDFKL' A
#
# COMPACT_ATOMS: atom_id res chain seq x y z
N MET A 1 9.83 -7.25 3.95
CA MET A 1 8.79 -6.33 4.44
C MET A 1 7.95 -5.80 3.27
N LEU A 2 6.87 -5.08 3.54
CA LEU A 2 6.03 -4.41 2.52
C LEU A 2 6.86 -3.43 1.67
N LEU A 3 7.78 -2.71 2.32
CA LEU A 3 8.71 -1.76 1.71
C LEU A 3 9.63 -2.45 0.70
N ASP A 4 10.35 -3.51 1.09
CA ASP A 4 11.22 -4.27 0.17
C ASP A 4 10.47 -4.80 -1.06
N ARG A 5 9.20 -5.20 -0.90
CA ARG A 5 8.37 -5.71 -1.99
C ARG A 5 7.91 -4.60 -2.94
N LEU A 6 7.73 -3.38 -2.43
CA LEU A 6 7.43 -2.19 -3.20
C LEU A 6 8.69 -1.66 -3.91
N GLU A 7 9.83 -1.61 -3.22
CA GLU A 7 11.13 -1.20 -3.79
C GLU A 7 11.56 -2.12 -4.94
N TRP A 8 11.54 -3.44 -4.74
CA TRP A 8 11.88 -4.40 -5.79
C TRP A 8 11.00 -4.25 -7.03
N ARG A 9 9.70 -3.98 -6.83
CA ARG A 9 8.75 -3.77 -7.91
C ARG A 9 8.91 -2.42 -8.62
N LEU A 10 9.26 -1.38 -7.87
CA LEU A 10 9.58 -0.07 -8.44
C LEU A 10 10.82 -0.17 -9.34
N GLN A 11 11.81 -0.98 -8.95
CA GLN A 11 12.99 -1.29 -9.74
C GLN A 11 12.65 -2.01 -11.06
N GLU A 12 11.75 -3.01 -11.00
CA GLU A 12 11.25 -3.72 -12.19
C GLU A 12 10.53 -2.79 -13.18
N LEU A 13 9.87 -1.75 -12.67
CA LEU A 13 9.14 -0.76 -13.48
C LEU A 13 10.03 0.37 -14.00
N SER A 14 11.10 0.74 -13.29
CA SER A 14 12.05 1.77 -13.75
C SER A 14 12.83 1.36 -14.99
N ASP A 15 13.07 0.06 -15.19
CA ASP A 15 13.75 -0.48 -16.37
C ASP A 15 12.92 -0.34 -17.65
N ARG A 16 11.60 -0.11 -17.53
CA ARG A 16 10.70 0.20 -18.64
C ARG A 16 10.64 1.71 -18.87
N LYS A 17 11.74 2.28 -19.40
CA LYS A 17 11.90 3.64 -19.98
C LYS A 17 11.02 4.77 -19.39
N ASN A 18 11.66 5.69 -18.66
CA ASN A 18 11.30 7.12 -18.58
C ASN A 18 9.94 7.51 -17.95
N VAL A 19 9.28 6.63 -17.18
CA VAL A 19 7.90 6.91 -16.74
C VAL A 19 7.80 7.65 -15.39
N TRP A 20 8.86 7.69 -14.57
CA TRP A 20 8.69 8.00 -13.15
C TRP A 20 9.51 9.19 -12.66
N HIS A 21 8.95 10.39 -12.87
CA HIS A 21 9.35 11.58 -12.13
C HIS A 21 8.60 11.58 -10.80
N GLY A 22 9.33 11.51 -9.67
CA GLY A 22 8.74 11.54 -8.33
C GLY A 22 8.69 10.19 -7.59
N THR A 23 9.55 9.23 -7.92
CA THR A 23 9.69 7.97 -7.15
C THR A 23 9.97 8.23 -5.67
N ASP A 24 10.89 9.16 -5.38
CA ASP A 24 11.26 9.50 -4.00
C ASP A 24 10.08 10.13 -3.23
N GLU A 25 9.32 11.02 -3.89
CA GLU A 25 8.12 11.62 -3.30
C GLU A 25 7.04 10.56 -3.04
N PHE A 26 6.86 9.61 -3.97
CA PHE A 26 5.93 8.51 -3.80
C PHE A 26 6.35 7.55 -2.67
N LEU A 27 7.63 7.20 -2.59
CA LEU A 27 8.18 6.39 -1.51
C LEU A 27 7.99 7.10 -0.16
N HIS A 28 8.29 8.40 -0.11
CA HIS A 28 8.11 9.20 1.09
C HIS A 28 6.64 9.32 1.53
N ASP A 29 5.70 9.45 0.58
CA ASP A 29 4.27 9.39 0.88
C ASP A 29 3.87 8.03 1.46
N LEU A 30 4.46 6.93 0.95
CA LEU A 30 4.18 5.58 1.43
C LEU A 30 4.81 5.28 2.80
N GLU A 31 5.96 5.87 3.13
CA GLU A 31 6.58 5.74 4.46
C GLU A 31 5.65 6.22 5.57
N ARG A 32 4.76 7.16 5.26
CA ARG A 32 3.81 7.76 6.21
C ARG A 32 2.51 6.95 6.34
N VAL A 33 2.31 5.94 5.49
CA VAL A 33 1.12 5.09 5.52
C VAL A 33 1.21 4.14 6.71
N GLU A 34 0.27 4.26 7.63
CA GLU A 34 0.22 3.41 8.82
C GLU A 34 -0.79 2.28 8.64
N ARG A 35 -0.38 1.05 8.96
CA ARG A 35 -1.27 -0.12 8.98
C ARG A 35 -1.85 -0.30 10.38
N VAL A 36 -3.15 -0.08 10.52
CA VAL A 36 -3.86 -0.16 11.80
C VAL A 36 -4.82 -1.33 11.80
N GLN A 37 -4.78 -2.15 12.84
CA GLN A 37 -5.76 -3.20 13.09
C GLN A 37 -6.84 -2.68 14.05
N VAL A 38 -8.09 -2.68 13.60
CA VAL A 38 -9.24 -2.26 14.39
C VAL A 38 -10.11 -3.48 14.67
N ARG A 39 -10.29 -3.81 15.95
CA ARG A 39 -11.15 -4.92 16.37
C ARG A 39 -12.55 -4.41 16.74
N LEU A 40 -13.57 -4.94 16.06
CA LEU A 40 -14.98 -4.63 16.25
C LEU A 40 -15.73 -5.94 16.55
N GLY A 41 -15.91 -6.28 17.83
CA GLY A 41 -16.43 -7.59 18.24
C GLY A 41 -15.51 -8.71 17.73
N HIS A 42 -16.06 -9.64 16.95
CA HIS A 42 -15.32 -10.75 16.31
C HIS A 42 -14.71 -10.38 14.94
N GLN A 43 -14.86 -9.14 14.48
CA GLN A 43 -14.25 -8.69 13.23
C GLN A 43 -12.96 -7.94 13.50
N VAL A 44 -11.91 -8.25 12.75
CA VAL A 44 -10.67 -7.49 12.69
C VAL A 44 -10.62 -6.81 11.32
N LYS A 45 -10.62 -5.48 11.31
CA LYS A 45 -10.43 -4.68 10.09
C LYS A 45 -8.99 -4.18 10.04
N ILE A 46 -8.36 -4.26 8.88
CA ILE A 46 -7.05 -3.66 8.62
C ILE A 46 -7.27 -2.41 7.80
N TRP A 47 -6.89 -1.27 8.37
CA TRP A 47 -6.95 0.04 7.75
C TRP A 47 -5.55 0.54 7.41
N HIS A 48 -5.45 1.32 6.34
CA HIS A 48 -4.22 2.02 5.96
C HIS A 48 -4.47 3.53 6.09
N LEU A 49 -3.97 4.12 7.17
CA LEU A 49 -4.11 5.56 7.43
C LEU A 49 -3.07 6.34 6.61
N ASN A 50 -3.32 7.63 6.40
CA ASN A 50 -2.47 8.54 5.61
C ASN A 50 -2.27 8.13 4.14
N LEU A 51 -3.02 7.16 3.63
CA LEU A 51 -3.00 6.83 2.21
C LEU A 51 -3.68 7.94 1.40
N THR A 52 -2.89 8.72 0.67
CA THR A 52 -3.43 9.82 -0.15
C THR A 52 -4.03 9.30 -1.46
N GLY A 53 -4.93 10.10 -2.06
CA GLY A 53 -5.50 9.80 -3.38
C GLY A 53 -4.44 9.74 -4.50
N LYS A 54 -3.34 10.51 -4.38
CA LYS A 54 -2.20 10.47 -5.29
C LYS A 54 -1.52 9.10 -5.20
N SER A 55 -1.13 8.67 -3.99
CA SER A 55 -0.45 7.40 -3.75
C SER A 55 -1.31 6.21 -4.21
N ARG A 56 -2.63 6.25 -3.98
CA ARG A 56 -3.56 5.22 -4.45
C ARG A 56 -3.62 5.11 -5.97
N LYS A 57 -3.78 6.23 -6.69
CA LYS A 57 -3.77 6.25 -8.17
C LYS A 57 -2.44 5.73 -8.74
N THR A 58 -1.34 6.13 -8.11
CA THR A 58 -0.01 5.70 -8.51
C THR A 58 0.17 4.18 -8.34
N LEU A 59 -0.31 3.60 -7.23
CA LEU A 59 -0.36 2.14 -7.04
C LEU A 59 -1.24 1.44 -8.07
N GLU A 60 -2.41 2.00 -8.40
CA GLU A 60 -3.30 1.45 -9.43
C GLU A 60 -2.65 1.44 -10.81
N MET A 61 -2.01 2.54 -11.21
CA MET A 61 -1.26 2.65 -12.47
C MET A 61 -0.13 1.62 -12.58
N MET A 62 0.47 1.23 -11.46
CA MET A 62 1.50 0.19 -11.40
C MET A 62 0.93 -1.24 -11.30
N GLY A 63 -0.39 -1.42 -11.25
CA GLY A 63 -1.02 -2.73 -11.07
C GLY A 63 -1.02 -3.24 -9.63
N PHE A 64 -0.75 -2.37 -8.65
CA PHE A 64 -0.63 -2.68 -7.22
C PHE A 64 -1.86 -2.29 -6.39
N LYS A 65 -3.03 -2.21 -7.02
CA LYS A 65 -4.30 -1.81 -6.38
C LYS A 65 -4.65 -2.59 -5.10
N GLU A 66 -4.14 -3.81 -4.94
CA GLU A 66 -4.47 -4.70 -3.82
C GLU A 66 -3.52 -4.55 -2.62
N ILE A 67 -2.36 -3.89 -2.75
CA ILE A 67 -1.32 -3.85 -1.71
C ILE A 67 -1.80 -3.14 -0.43
N LEU A 68 -2.58 -2.08 -0.57
CA LEU A 68 -3.06 -1.25 0.55
C LEU A 68 -4.59 -1.28 0.69
N LYS A 69 -5.22 -2.35 0.18
CA LYS A 69 -6.67 -2.51 0.28
C LYS A 69 -7.05 -2.76 1.73
N GLU A 70 -8.14 -2.15 2.18
CA GLU A 70 -8.70 -2.47 3.48
C GLU A 70 -9.20 -3.92 3.46
N THR A 71 -8.79 -4.71 4.45
CA THR A 71 -9.24 -6.08 4.59
C THR A 71 -10.07 -6.24 5.85
N VAL A 72 -11.08 -7.11 5.77
CA VAL A 72 -11.89 -7.52 6.92
C VAL A 72 -11.63 -9.00 7.13
N GLU A 73 -11.04 -9.34 8.27
CA GLU A 73 -10.83 -10.70 8.73
C GLU A 73 -11.83 -10.99 9.86
N VAL A 74 -12.45 -12.16 9.83
CA VAL A 74 -13.32 -12.62 10.92
C VAL A 74 -12.47 -13.47 11.85
N ASP A 75 -12.32 -13.04 13.10
CA ASP A 75 -11.64 -13.79 14.15
C ASP A 75 -12.61 -14.86 14.67
N PHE A 76 -12.55 -16.07 14.08
CA PHE A 76 -13.39 -17.21 14.46
C PHE A 76 -12.98 -17.86 15.80
N LYS A 77 -12.24 -17.17 16.67
CA LYS A 77 -11.98 -17.65 18.03
C LYS A 77 -13.25 -17.51 18.89
N LEU A 78 -14.13 -18.51 18.79
CA LEU A 78 -15.13 -18.91 19.79
C LEU A 78 -15.15 -20.43 19.89
#